data_AF-A0A7J8MQD4-F1
#
_entry.id   AF-A0A7J8MQD4-F1
#
_cell.length_a   1.000
_cell.length_b   1.000
_cell.length_c   1.000
_cell.angle_alpha   90.00
_cell.angle_beta   90.00
_cell.angle_gamma   90.00
#
_symmetry.space_group_name_H-M   'P 1'
#
loop_
_entity.id
_entity.type
_entity.pdbx_description
1 polymer ?
#
loop_
_entity_poly.entity_id
_entity_poly.type
_entity_poly.pdbx_seq_one_letter_code
_entity_poly.pdbx_strand_id
1 'polypeptide(L)'
;MGIAIECRRLDKLEEAIIRSDNVHATLAYSTHVSHSFIYRREYRREVLQLLVKLYQKLPSPDYLSTSQCLMFLDEPEGVANILEKLLCSENKEDALLAFQVAFDLVENEHQAFLLNVRDRLPAPKSLPSESLQPESSDPAPIQNENSTAAEDVQMIDGSSASMTDMLEADPKEVMYAERLTKIKGILSGETSIQLTLQFLYSHNKSDLLILKTIKQSVEMRNSVCHSATIYANAIMHAGTTVDTFLRDNLDWLSRATNWAKFSATAGLGVIHRGHLQQGRSLMAPYLPQGGAAGGGSPYSEGGALYALGLIHANHGEGIKQFLRDSLRNTNVEVIQHGACLGLGLAALGTADEDIYDEVKTVLYTDSAVAGEAAGISMGLLMVGTASEKASEMLAYAHETQHEKIIRGLALGIALTVYGREEEADTLIEQMTQDQDPILRYGGMYALALAYRGTANNKAIRQLLHFAVSDVSDDVRRTA
;
A
#
# COMPACT_ATOMS: atom_id res chain seq x y z
N MET A 1 26.71 27.77 6.27
CA MET A 1 25.95 26.60 5.80
C MET A 1 25.78 26.58 4.29
N GLY A 2 25.12 27.57 3.67
CA GLY A 2 24.93 27.61 2.20
C GLY A 2 26.23 27.38 1.40
N ILE A 3 27.29 28.14 1.71
CA ILE A 3 28.62 27.95 1.09
C ILE A 3 29.17 26.53 1.30
N ALA A 4 28.98 25.93 2.48
CA ALA A 4 29.47 24.57 2.75
C ALA A 4 28.73 23.52 1.91
N ILE A 5 27.42 23.71 1.70
CA ILE A 5 26.57 22.85 0.86
C ILE A 5 26.96 23.02 -0.63
N GLU A 6 27.13 24.26 -1.11
CA GLU A 6 27.57 24.53 -2.48
C GLU A 6 28.96 23.97 -2.78
N CYS A 7 29.90 24.13 -1.85
CA CYS A 7 31.26 23.58 -1.97
C CYS A 7 31.34 22.07 -1.71
N ARG A 8 30.23 21.40 -1.37
CA ARG A 8 30.17 19.97 -1.03
C ARG A 8 31.14 19.55 0.09
N ARG A 9 31.29 20.40 1.10
CA ARG A 9 32.19 20.20 2.23
C ARG A 9 31.39 19.83 3.49
N LEU A 10 31.20 18.53 3.71
CA LEU A 10 30.45 17.99 4.85
C LEU A 10 31.09 18.35 6.20
N ASP A 11 32.42 18.38 6.25
CA ASP A 11 33.18 18.79 7.45
C ASP A 11 32.88 20.24 7.86
N LYS A 12 32.77 21.15 6.88
CA LYS A 12 32.42 22.56 7.11
C LYS A 12 30.95 22.75 7.44
N LEU A 13 30.09 21.86 6.96
CA LEU A 13 28.68 21.84 7.35
C LEU A 13 28.54 21.41 8.82
N GLU A 14 29.21 20.33 9.25
CA GLU A 14 29.24 19.89 10.65
C GLU A 14 29.81 20.98 11.57
N GLU A 15 30.94 21.58 11.21
CA GLU A 15 31.56 22.68 11.98
C GLU A 15 30.61 23.87 12.14
N ALA A 16 29.85 24.23 11.08
CA ALA A 16 28.89 25.33 11.12
C ALA A 16 27.68 25.03 12.01
N ILE A 17 27.19 23.79 12.02
CA ILE A 17 26.05 23.37 12.83
C ILE A 17 26.43 23.35 14.31
N ILE A 18 27.57 22.77 14.66
CA ILE A 18 28.02 22.64 16.06
C ILE A 18 28.32 24.02 16.68
N ARG A 19 28.82 24.97 15.89
CA ARG A 19 29.10 26.34 16.36
C ARG A 19 27.87 27.24 16.44
N SER A 20 26.70 26.78 16.02
CA SER A 20 25.49 27.60 16.03
C SER A 20 24.93 27.79 17.44
N ASP A 21 24.35 28.96 17.71
CA ASP A 21 23.73 29.27 19.02
C ASP A 21 22.48 28.40 19.27
N ASN A 22 21.79 27.98 18.21
CA ASN A 22 20.64 27.09 18.25
C ASN A 22 20.82 25.92 17.28
N VAL A 23 21.40 24.84 17.79
CA VAL A 23 21.72 23.64 17.01
C VAL A 23 20.45 22.98 16.46
N HIS A 24 19.35 22.94 17.22
CA HIS A 24 18.08 22.34 16.79
C HIS A 24 17.48 23.05 15.58
N ALA A 25 17.35 24.37 15.64
CA ALA A 25 16.82 25.16 14.52
C ALA A 25 17.72 25.08 13.29
N THR A 26 19.04 25.06 13.51
CA THR A 26 20.05 24.98 12.44
C THR A 26 20.02 23.62 11.74
N LEU A 27 19.80 22.53 12.47
CA LEU A 27 19.60 21.19 11.92
C LEU A 27 18.32 21.11 11.10
N ALA A 28 17.18 21.56 11.65
CA ALA A 28 15.90 21.56 10.93
C ALA A 28 15.97 22.39 9.63
N TYR A 29 16.61 23.55 9.69
CA TYR A 29 16.87 24.37 8.51
C TYR A 29 17.79 23.66 7.51
N SER A 30 18.83 22.96 7.99
CA SER A 30 19.73 22.19 7.12
C SER A 30 19.00 21.07 6.39
N THR A 31 18.08 20.37 7.07
CA THR A 31 17.18 19.38 6.45
C THR A 31 16.34 20.02 5.36
N HIS A 32 15.67 21.16 5.64
CA HIS A 32 14.88 21.87 4.63
C HIS A 32 15.71 22.31 3.42
N VAL A 33 16.90 22.87 3.65
CA VAL A 33 17.82 23.28 2.57
C VAL A 33 18.28 22.08 1.76
N SER A 34 18.54 20.94 2.40
CA SER A 34 18.95 19.72 1.72
C SER A 34 17.88 19.20 0.75
N HIS A 35 16.61 19.25 1.13
CA HIS A 35 15.51 18.86 0.24
C HIS A 35 15.23 19.88 -0.87
N SER A 36 15.36 21.17 -0.57
CA SER A 36 14.93 22.23 -1.49
C SER A 36 15.98 22.60 -2.55
N PHE A 37 17.27 22.52 -2.21
CA PHE A 37 18.35 23.05 -3.05
C PHE A 37 19.37 22.01 -3.51
N ILE A 38 19.42 20.82 -2.90
CA ILE A 38 20.35 19.77 -3.35
C ILE A 38 19.67 18.90 -4.40
N TYR A 39 20.02 19.11 -5.66
CA TYR A 39 19.45 18.35 -6.79
C TYR A 39 20.02 16.94 -6.93
N ARG A 40 21.25 16.69 -6.49
CA ARG A 40 21.88 15.36 -6.62
C ARG A 40 21.49 14.46 -5.47
N ARG A 41 20.86 13.32 -5.79
CA ARG A 41 20.44 12.31 -4.80
C ARG A 41 21.57 11.83 -3.92
N GLU A 42 22.71 11.45 -4.50
CA GLU A 42 23.87 10.93 -3.77
C GLU A 42 24.35 11.92 -2.69
N TYR A 43 24.56 13.18 -3.08
CA TYR A 43 25.00 14.21 -2.15
C TYR A 43 23.92 14.54 -1.11
N ARG A 44 22.63 14.51 -1.49
CA ARG A 44 21.51 14.67 -0.54
C ARG A 44 21.54 13.57 0.53
N ARG A 45 21.78 12.32 0.13
CA ARG A 45 21.93 11.18 1.05
C ARG A 45 23.13 11.36 2.00
N GLU A 46 24.29 11.78 1.50
CA GLU A 46 25.46 12.05 2.34
C GLU A 46 25.19 13.13 3.40
N VAL A 47 24.50 14.21 3.01
CA VAL A 47 24.10 15.28 3.92
C VAL A 47 23.11 14.77 4.97
N LEU A 48 22.08 14.01 4.57
CA LEU A 48 21.11 13.43 5.51
C LEU A 48 21.78 12.47 6.51
N GLN A 49 22.72 11.64 6.05
CA GLN A 49 23.50 10.75 6.95
C GLN A 49 24.32 11.54 7.97
N LEU A 50 24.90 12.67 7.57
CA LEU A 50 25.58 13.56 8.51
C LEU A 50 24.60 14.17 9.53
N LEU A 51 23.44 14.62 9.08
CA LEU A 51 22.41 15.20 9.96
C LEU A 51 21.91 14.18 10.98
N VAL A 52 21.64 12.93 10.58
CA VAL A 52 21.26 11.84 11.50
C VAL A 52 22.33 11.63 12.58
N LYS A 53 23.61 11.58 12.20
CA LYS A 53 24.72 11.45 13.16
C LYS A 53 24.79 12.63 14.13
N LEU A 54 24.48 13.84 13.67
CA LEU A 54 24.46 15.03 14.52
C LEU A 54 23.27 15.04 15.47
N TYR A 55 22.07 14.67 15.00
CA TYR A 55 20.90 14.52 15.85
C TYR A 55 21.13 13.50 16.97
N GLN A 56 21.77 12.35 16.68
CA GLN A 56 22.07 11.32 17.67
C GLN A 56 23.12 11.74 18.72
N LYS A 57 24.02 12.67 18.39
CA LYS A 57 25.02 13.21 19.34
C LYS A 57 24.42 14.22 20.33
N LEU A 58 23.22 14.73 20.08
CA LEU A 58 22.58 15.70 20.96
C LEU A 58 22.11 15.05 22.27
N PRO A 59 22.16 15.78 23.40
CA PRO A 59 21.68 15.29 24.70
C PRO A 59 20.16 15.01 24.70
N SER A 60 19.39 15.75 23.91
CA SER A 60 17.96 15.54 23.66
C SER A 60 17.73 15.41 22.15
N PRO A 61 17.81 14.19 21.57
CA PRO A 61 17.62 14.00 20.13
C PRO A 61 16.16 14.28 19.74
N ASP A 62 15.98 14.99 18.64
CA ASP A 62 14.69 15.13 17.98
C ASP A 62 14.40 13.86 17.17
N TYR A 63 13.70 12.92 17.80
CA TYR A 63 13.38 11.62 17.21
C TYR A 63 12.48 11.73 15.98
N LEU A 64 11.68 12.80 15.85
CA LEU A 64 10.81 13.02 14.70
C LEU A 64 11.66 13.34 13.46
N SER A 65 12.48 14.39 13.54
CA SER A 65 13.36 14.81 12.44
C SER A 65 14.36 13.71 12.09
N THR A 66 14.86 12.97 13.09
CA THR A 66 15.78 11.84 12.86
C THR A 66 15.10 10.71 12.09
N SER A 67 13.87 10.35 12.47
CA SER A 67 13.11 9.28 11.80
C SER A 67 12.72 9.66 10.37
N GLN A 68 12.36 10.93 10.13
CA GLN A 68 12.12 11.45 8.78
C GLN A 68 13.38 11.36 7.90
N CYS A 69 14.55 11.75 8.43
CA CYS A 69 15.81 11.64 7.70
C CYS A 69 16.14 10.17 7.38
N LEU A 70 15.99 9.26 8.35
CA LEU A 70 16.21 7.82 8.17
C LEU A 70 15.25 7.20 7.14
N MET A 71 14.00 7.66 7.11
CA MET A 71 13.02 7.27 6.09
C MET A 71 13.46 7.69 4.69
N PHE A 72 13.93 8.94 4.51
CA PHE A 72 14.46 9.39 3.21
C PHE A 72 15.76 8.67 2.79
N LEU A 73 16.50 8.13 3.75
CA LEU A 73 17.68 7.30 3.50
C LEU A 73 17.33 5.82 3.23
N ASP A 74 16.08 5.42 3.43
CA ASP A 74 15.59 4.05 3.37
C ASP A 74 16.33 3.11 4.36
N GLU A 75 16.58 3.61 5.58
CA GLU A 75 17.28 2.88 6.66
C GLU A 75 16.31 2.47 7.80
N PRO A 76 15.56 1.35 7.66
CA PRO A 76 14.53 0.95 8.63
C PRO A 76 15.11 0.52 9.98
N GLU A 77 16.34 0.03 10.03
CA GLU A 77 17.01 -0.42 11.26
C GLU A 77 17.23 0.73 12.25
N GLY A 78 17.61 1.92 11.75
CA GLY A 78 17.80 3.10 12.58
C GLY A 78 16.51 3.51 13.29
N VAL A 79 15.38 3.45 12.58
CA VAL A 79 14.06 3.78 13.13
C VAL A 79 13.59 2.72 14.12
N ALA A 80 13.75 1.43 13.80
CA ALA A 80 13.39 0.34 14.71
C ALA A 80 14.14 0.46 16.05
N ASN A 81 15.44 0.75 16.02
CA ASN A 81 16.25 0.96 17.22
C ASN A 81 15.79 2.18 18.05
N ILE A 82 15.40 3.27 17.38
CA ILE A 82 14.85 4.46 18.04
C ILE A 82 13.53 4.11 18.74
N LEU A 83 12.63 3.43 18.05
CA LEU A 83 11.32 3.03 18.59
C LEU A 83 11.50 2.05 19.75
N GLU A 84 12.36 1.04 19.64
CA GLU A 84 12.67 0.11 20.72
C GLU A 84 13.18 0.86 21.96
N LYS A 85 14.16 1.75 21.79
CA LYS A 85 14.71 2.55 22.90
C LYS A 85 13.63 3.37 23.62
N LEU A 86 12.71 3.99 22.87
CA LEU A 86 11.61 4.77 23.43
C LEU A 86 10.55 3.89 24.13
N LEU A 87 10.26 2.71 23.58
CA LEU A 87 9.29 1.78 24.15
C LEU A 87 9.78 1.11 25.43
N CYS A 88 11.09 0.82 25.52
CA CYS A 88 11.74 0.26 26.71
C CYS A 88 11.96 1.30 27.83
N SER A 89 11.78 2.60 27.56
CA SER A 89 11.91 3.64 28.58
C SER A 89 10.82 3.52 29.65
N GLU A 90 11.18 3.76 30.91
CA GLU A 90 10.22 3.79 32.02
C GLU A 90 9.29 5.02 31.94
N ASN A 91 9.71 6.09 31.25
CA ASN A 91 8.93 7.31 31.12
C ASN A 91 7.73 7.11 30.17
N LYS A 92 6.55 7.56 30.60
CA LYS A 92 5.34 7.52 29.77
C LYS A 92 5.42 8.48 28.59
N GLU A 93 6.11 9.61 28.74
CA GLU A 93 6.26 10.62 27.67
C GLU A 93 7.06 10.07 26.49
N ASP A 94 8.10 9.28 26.74
CA ASP A 94 8.91 8.65 25.69
C ASP A 94 8.09 7.64 24.87
N ALA A 95 7.21 6.88 25.53
CA ALA A 95 6.30 5.97 24.85
C ALA A 95 5.26 6.71 23.99
N LEU A 96 4.76 7.86 24.45
CA LEU A 96 3.86 8.71 23.65
C LEU A 96 4.59 9.30 22.44
N LEU A 97 5.84 9.71 22.61
CA LEU A 97 6.68 10.18 21.50
C LEU A 97 6.92 9.07 20.47
N ALA A 98 7.13 7.82 20.90
CA ALA A 98 7.22 6.68 19.99
C ALA A 98 5.95 6.48 19.16
N PHE A 99 4.78 6.62 19.77
CA PHE A 99 3.51 6.55 19.03
C PHE A 99 3.34 7.71 18.05
N GLN A 100 3.74 8.93 18.43
CA GLN A 100 3.71 10.08 17.54
C GLN A 100 4.63 9.85 16.33
N VAL A 101 5.86 9.41 16.56
CA VAL A 101 6.79 9.05 15.47
C VAL A 101 6.19 7.98 14.57
N ALA A 102 5.54 6.96 15.13
CA ALA A 102 4.88 5.91 14.34
C ALA A 102 3.72 6.47 13.48
N PHE A 103 2.90 7.37 14.01
CA PHE A 103 1.83 8.02 13.24
C PHE A 103 2.39 8.88 12.11
N ASP A 104 3.38 9.72 12.37
CA ASP A 104 4.04 10.53 11.35
C ASP A 104 4.68 9.67 10.25
N LEU A 105 5.28 8.52 10.60
CA LEU A 105 5.82 7.58 9.62
C LEU A 105 4.72 6.97 8.74
N VAL A 106 3.57 6.61 9.34
CA VAL A 106 2.42 6.04 8.62
C VAL A 106 1.80 7.06 7.67
N GLU A 107 1.77 8.35 8.04
CA GLU A 107 1.29 9.43 7.16
C GLU A 107 2.09 9.56 5.86
N ASN A 108 3.36 9.11 5.85
CA ASN A 108 4.19 9.12 4.63
C ASN A 108 3.87 7.96 3.66
N GLU A 109 3.02 7.00 4.07
CA GLU A 109 2.51 5.87 3.26
C GLU A 109 3.59 5.02 2.54
N HIS A 110 4.84 5.00 3.03
CA HIS A 110 5.92 4.20 2.46
C HIS A 110 5.85 2.74 2.95
N GLN A 111 4.92 1.97 2.40
CA GLN A 111 4.53 0.65 2.91
C GLN A 111 5.70 -0.32 3.13
N ALA A 112 6.60 -0.44 2.14
CA ALA A 112 7.76 -1.33 2.23
C ALA A 112 8.63 -1.02 3.46
N PHE A 113 8.79 0.28 3.76
CA PHE A 113 9.61 0.75 4.87
C PHE A 113 8.90 0.48 6.20
N LEU A 114 7.60 0.75 6.28
CA LEU A 114 6.79 0.51 7.49
C LEU A 114 6.75 -0.97 7.89
N LEU A 115 6.54 -1.87 6.93
CA LEU A 115 6.58 -3.32 7.15
C LEU A 115 7.97 -3.75 7.65
N ASN A 116 9.02 -3.26 6.99
CA ASN A 116 10.40 -3.52 7.38
C ASN A 116 10.77 -3.03 8.79
N VAL A 117 10.24 -1.87 9.21
CA VAL A 117 10.40 -1.35 10.58
C VAL A 117 9.62 -2.23 11.57
N ARG A 118 8.35 -2.56 11.27
CA ARG A 118 7.49 -3.40 12.10
C ARG A 118 8.11 -4.77 12.39
N ASP A 119 8.63 -5.42 11.35
CA ASP A 119 9.15 -6.79 11.41
C ASP A 119 10.51 -6.87 12.13
N ARG A 120 11.26 -5.76 12.16
CA ARG A 120 12.54 -5.64 12.89
C ARG A 120 12.38 -5.32 14.38
N LEU A 121 11.19 -4.92 14.83
CA LEU A 121 10.97 -4.67 16.26
C LEU A 121 11.02 -6.00 17.05
N PRO A 122 11.90 -6.12 18.06
CA PRO A 122 12.12 -7.38 18.75
C PRO A 122 10.87 -7.83 19.50
N ALA A 123 10.56 -9.13 19.35
CA ALA A 123 9.53 -9.78 20.13
C ALA A 123 9.92 -9.75 21.63
N PRO A 124 8.93 -9.58 22.53
CA PRO A 124 9.19 -9.67 23.96
C PRO A 124 9.79 -11.04 24.29
N LYS A 125 10.81 -11.06 25.15
CA LYS A 125 11.37 -12.31 25.66
C LYS A 125 10.29 -12.91 26.56
N SER A 126 9.77 -14.08 26.15
CA SER A 126 8.76 -14.90 26.85
C SER A 126 7.39 -14.27 27.17
N LEU A 127 6.39 -14.62 26.35
CA LEU A 127 5.06 -15.02 26.82
C LEU A 127 4.77 -16.40 26.17
N PRO A 128 4.25 -17.41 26.90
CA PRO A 128 3.89 -18.68 26.30
C PRO A 128 2.79 -18.48 25.25
N SER A 129 3.03 -19.00 24.05
CA SER A 129 2.04 -19.06 22.99
C SER A 129 0.87 -19.96 23.40
N GLU A 130 -0.29 -19.39 23.71
CA GLU A 130 -1.57 -20.01 23.34
C GLU A 130 -1.83 -19.56 21.90
N SER A 131 -1.84 -20.39 20.86
CA SER A 131 -2.37 -21.73 20.75
C SER A 131 -1.83 -22.39 19.47
N LEU A 132 -1.24 -23.58 19.58
CA LEU A 132 -1.09 -24.51 18.47
C LEU A 132 -1.92 -25.74 18.82
N GLN A 133 -2.97 -25.95 18.05
CA GLN A 133 -3.77 -27.18 18.09
C GLN A 133 -2.85 -28.37 17.77
N PRO A 134 -2.90 -29.47 18.53
CA PRO A 134 -2.25 -30.70 18.10
C PRO A 134 -3.12 -31.40 17.06
N GLU A 135 -2.58 -31.55 15.85
CA GLU A 135 -3.01 -32.58 14.90
C GLU A 135 -2.90 -33.96 15.59
N SER A 136 -4.02 -34.68 15.66
CA SER A 136 -4.04 -36.10 16.00
C SER A 136 -4.41 -36.92 14.77
N SER A 137 -3.45 -37.70 14.30
CA SER A 137 -3.61 -38.71 13.25
C SER A 137 -4.05 -40.05 13.86
N ASP A 138 -5.27 -40.47 13.49
CA ASP A 138 -5.81 -41.84 13.33
C ASP A 138 -5.94 -42.81 14.54
N PRO A 139 -6.79 -43.87 14.44
CA PRO A 139 -8.09 -44.01 13.77
C PRO A 139 -9.18 -44.61 14.71
N ALA A 140 -10.46 -44.53 14.29
CA ALA A 140 -11.61 -45.11 15.00
C ALA A 140 -11.55 -46.65 15.14
N PRO A 141 -12.27 -47.23 16.13
CA PRO A 141 -13.59 -47.78 15.80
C PRO A 141 -14.70 -47.61 16.87
N ILE A 142 -15.90 -47.27 16.37
CA ILE A 142 -17.23 -47.87 16.63
C ILE A 142 -17.56 -48.27 18.10
N GLN A 143 -18.54 -47.61 18.75
CA GLN A 143 -19.96 -48.05 18.92
C GLN A 143 -20.73 -47.24 20.00
N ASN A 144 -21.87 -46.70 19.59
CA ASN A 144 -23.18 -46.53 20.24
C ASN A 144 -23.38 -46.07 21.70
N GLU A 145 -24.21 -45.02 21.78
CA GLU A 145 -25.45 -44.86 22.55
C GLU A 145 -25.48 -44.20 23.96
N ASN A 146 -26.32 -43.16 23.99
CA ASN A 146 -27.25 -42.74 25.05
C ASN A 146 -26.81 -41.77 26.17
N SER A 147 -27.27 -40.53 25.99
CA SER A 147 -28.30 -39.87 26.82
C SER A 147 -27.98 -39.32 28.22
N THR A 148 -28.20 -37.99 28.30
CA THR A 148 -28.96 -37.23 29.32
C THR A 148 -28.35 -36.84 30.68
N ALA A 149 -28.51 -35.53 30.96
CA ALA A 149 -28.77 -34.84 32.24
C ALA A 149 -27.61 -34.75 33.26
N ALA A 150 -27.07 -33.53 33.50
CA ALA A 150 -27.56 -32.49 34.43
C ALA A 150 -27.38 -32.88 35.91
N GLU A 151 -26.36 -32.29 36.54
CA GLU A 151 -26.45 -31.37 37.70
C GLU A 151 -26.47 -32.09 39.06
N ASP A 152 -25.39 -31.97 39.85
CA ASP A 152 -25.39 -31.15 41.08
C ASP A 152 -24.19 -31.44 42.03
N VAL A 153 -23.48 -30.34 42.34
CA VAL A 153 -23.14 -29.81 43.68
C VAL A 153 -22.24 -30.62 44.65
N GLN A 154 -21.03 -30.04 44.81
CA GLN A 154 -20.20 -29.80 46.01
C GLN A 154 -19.65 -31.00 46.83
N MET A 155 -18.35 -30.92 47.18
CA MET A 155 -17.90 -30.69 48.56
C MET A 155 -16.39 -30.38 48.60
N ILE A 156 -16.07 -29.40 49.44
CA ILE A 156 -14.74 -28.91 49.84
C ILE A 156 -14.15 -29.86 50.90
N ASP A 157 -12.87 -30.23 50.82
CA ASP A 157 -11.91 -30.05 51.94
C ASP A 157 -10.44 -30.33 51.56
N GLY A 158 -9.53 -29.49 52.08
CA GLY A 158 -8.30 -29.96 52.72
C GLY A 158 -7.04 -30.28 51.91
N SER A 159 -6.28 -29.24 51.55
CA SER A 159 -4.81 -29.15 51.56
C SER A 159 -3.91 -30.40 51.39
N SER A 160 -3.11 -30.40 50.33
CA SER A 160 -1.65 -30.57 50.48
C SER A 160 -0.89 -29.92 49.31
N ALA A 161 0.18 -29.23 49.69
CA ALA A 161 0.97 -28.32 48.87
C ALA A 161 1.72 -29.02 47.72
N SER A 162 1.79 -28.34 46.58
CA SER A 162 3.04 -28.26 45.82
C SER A 162 3.22 -26.81 45.35
N MET A 163 4.11 -26.12 46.05
CA MET A 163 4.72 -24.88 45.56
C MET A 163 5.34 -25.21 44.20
N THR A 164 4.81 -24.60 43.16
CA THR A 164 5.44 -24.56 41.84
C THR A 164 5.68 -23.09 41.56
N ASP A 165 6.95 -22.73 41.40
CA ASP A 165 7.44 -21.40 41.10
C ASP A 165 6.61 -20.74 39.99
N MET A 166 5.80 -19.75 40.36
CA MET A 166 5.33 -18.74 39.42
C MET A 166 6.53 -17.87 39.08
N LEU A 167 7.12 -18.06 37.90
CA LEU A 167 7.94 -17.02 37.27
C LEU A 167 7.01 -15.83 37.03
N GLU A 168 7.00 -14.87 37.95
CA GLU A 168 6.42 -13.54 37.73
C GLU A 168 7.11 -12.95 36.49
N ALA A 169 6.35 -12.81 35.40
CA ALA A 169 6.81 -12.04 34.25
C ALA A 169 7.23 -10.64 34.73
N ASP A 170 8.42 -10.19 34.33
CA ASP A 170 8.95 -8.88 34.73
C ASP A 170 7.92 -7.79 34.33
N PRO A 171 7.45 -6.95 35.26
CA PRO A 171 6.50 -5.87 34.96
C PRO A 171 6.93 -5.00 33.78
N LYS A 172 8.24 -4.87 33.53
CA LYS A 172 8.79 -4.12 32.39
C LYS A 172 8.54 -4.81 31.06
N GLU A 173 8.64 -6.14 31.00
CA GLU A 173 8.38 -6.91 29.78
C GLU A 173 6.90 -6.93 29.43
N VAL A 174 6.02 -6.97 30.43
CA VAL A 174 4.56 -6.85 30.22
C VAL A 174 4.20 -5.47 29.67
N MET A 175 4.73 -4.39 30.26
CA MET A 175 4.51 -3.04 29.74
C MET A 175 5.07 -2.85 28.32
N TYR A 176 6.24 -3.40 28.04
CA TYR A 176 6.83 -3.38 26.71
C TYR A 176 5.95 -4.15 25.70
N ALA A 177 5.46 -5.35 26.05
CA ALA A 177 4.61 -6.15 25.18
C ALA A 177 3.30 -5.44 24.82
N GLU A 178 2.66 -4.77 25.79
CA GLU A 178 1.46 -3.96 25.53
C GLU A 178 1.74 -2.79 24.59
N ARG A 179 2.83 -2.04 24.84
CA ARG A 179 3.22 -0.90 24.00
C ARG A 179 3.62 -1.36 22.60
N LEU A 180 4.31 -2.50 22.49
CA LEU A 180 4.70 -3.10 21.23
C LEU A 180 3.48 -3.52 20.40
N THR A 181 2.45 -4.08 21.04
CA THR A 181 1.21 -4.44 20.34
C THR A 181 0.53 -3.21 19.76
N LYS A 182 0.46 -2.12 20.55
CA LYS A 182 -0.10 -0.83 20.09
C LYS A 182 0.70 -0.24 18.93
N ILE A 183 2.04 -0.19 19.03
CA ILE A 183 2.85 0.40 17.97
C ILE A 183 2.80 -0.44 16.69
N LYS A 184 2.75 -1.78 16.79
CA LYS A 184 2.57 -2.65 15.62
C LYS A 184 1.22 -2.42 14.95
N GLY A 185 0.16 -2.17 15.71
CA GLY A 185 -1.16 -1.78 15.18
C GLY A 185 -1.22 -0.37 14.58
N ILE A 186 -0.31 0.53 14.96
CA ILE A 186 -0.15 1.85 14.33
C ILE A 186 0.65 1.70 13.04
N LEU A 187 1.82 1.06 13.11
CA LEU A 187 2.73 0.83 11.97
C LEU A 187 2.10 -0.04 10.87
N SER A 188 1.16 -0.93 11.23
CA SER A 188 0.36 -1.66 10.25
C SER A 188 -0.63 -0.78 9.50
N GLY A 189 -0.88 0.45 9.96
CA GLY A 189 -1.86 1.38 9.38
C GLY A 189 -3.32 1.11 9.78
N GLU A 190 -3.62 -0.07 10.35
CA GLU A 190 -4.99 -0.48 10.70
C GLU A 190 -5.67 0.51 11.66
N THR A 191 -4.94 0.98 12.67
CA THR A 191 -5.49 1.94 13.65
C THR A 191 -5.84 3.27 12.99
N SER A 192 -4.95 3.78 12.11
CA SER A 192 -5.17 5.03 11.38
C SER A 192 -6.40 4.93 10.47
N ILE A 193 -6.49 3.83 9.71
CA ILE A 193 -7.62 3.55 8.82
C ILE A 193 -8.94 3.51 9.59
N GLN A 194 -8.99 2.83 10.74
CA GLN A 194 -10.22 2.73 11.55
C GLN A 194 -10.67 4.11 12.06
N LEU A 195 -9.74 4.93 12.52
CA LEU A 195 -10.04 6.29 12.98
C LEU A 195 -10.55 7.17 11.83
N THR A 196 -9.88 7.12 10.67
CA THR A 196 -10.33 7.84 9.46
C THR A 196 -11.71 7.36 9.00
N LEU A 197 -11.96 6.06 9.00
CA LEU A 197 -13.25 5.47 8.63
C LEU A 197 -14.37 5.95 9.56
N GLN A 198 -14.15 5.95 10.86
CA GLN A 198 -15.11 6.47 11.85
C GLN A 198 -15.37 7.96 11.67
N PHE A 199 -14.32 8.75 11.41
CA PHE A 199 -14.43 10.17 11.12
C PHE A 199 -15.27 10.43 9.85
N LEU A 200 -14.95 9.74 8.75
CA LEU A 200 -15.65 9.91 7.47
C LEU A 200 -17.11 9.45 7.55
N TYR A 201 -17.40 8.36 8.28
CA TYR A 201 -18.76 7.90 8.51
C TYR A 201 -19.59 8.94 9.30
N SER A 202 -19.03 9.45 10.41
CA SER A 202 -19.73 10.40 11.30
C SER A 202 -19.87 11.80 10.71
N HIS A 203 -18.90 12.26 9.93
CA HIS A 203 -18.86 13.59 9.32
C HIS A 203 -19.19 13.59 7.82
N ASN A 204 -20.01 12.64 7.37
CA ASN A 204 -20.48 12.60 5.99
C ASN A 204 -21.47 13.74 5.71
N LYS A 205 -21.09 14.67 4.80
CA LYS A 205 -21.92 15.79 4.33
C LYS A 205 -22.34 15.65 2.86
N SER A 206 -22.35 14.43 2.34
CA SER A 206 -22.83 14.15 0.98
C SER A 206 -24.33 14.45 0.84
N ASP A 207 -24.71 15.08 -0.28
CA ASP A 207 -26.10 15.38 -0.60
C ASP A 207 -26.65 14.42 -1.65
N LEU A 208 -27.58 13.54 -1.23
CA LEU A 208 -28.24 12.60 -2.12
C LEU A 208 -29.13 13.28 -3.18
N LEU A 209 -29.54 14.53 -2.98
CA LEU A 209 -30.34 15.26 -3.98
C LEU A 209 -29.54 15.52 -5.26
N ILE A 210 -28.24 15.79 -5.13
CA ILE A 210 -27.33 15.97 -6.27
C ILE A 210 -27.30 14.69 -7.10
N LEU A 211 -27.10 13.53 -6.45
CA LEU A 211 -27.08 12.23 -7.13
C LEU A 211 -28.42 11.88 -7.78
N LYS A 212 -29.54 12.21 -7.12
CA LYS A 212 -30.88 12.05 -7.71
C LYS A 212 -31.07 12.92 -8.95
N THR A 213 -30.60 14.17 -8.92
CA THR A 213 -30.68 15.11 -10.05
C THR A 213 -29.83 14.62 -11.22
N ILE A 214 -28.60 14.16 -10.95
CA ILE A 214 -27.73 13.55 -11.96
C ILE A 214 -28.42 12.34 -12.58
N LYS A 215 -28.91 11.40 -11.76
CA LYS A 215 -29.62 10.21 -12.25
C LYS A 215 -30.83 10.55 -13.13
N GLN A 216 -31.62 11.56 -12.74
CA GLN A 216 -32.80 11.98 -13.51
C GLN A 216 -32.43 12.64 -14.84
N SER A 217 -31.27 13.31 -14.89
CA SER A 217 -30.77 13.99 -16.09
C SER A 217 -30.08 13.04 -17.07
N VAL A 218 -29.65 11.87 -16.60
CA VAL A 218 -28.95 10.88 -17.41
C VAL A 218 -29.94 9.96 -18.13
N GLU A 219 -29.88 9.98 -19.46
CA GLU A 219 -30.62 9.02 -20.28
C GLU A 219 -30.12 7.59 -20.04
N MET A 220 -31.05 6.68 -19.73
CA MET A 220 -30.75 5.29 -19.34
C MET A 220 -30.02 4.46 -20.40
N ARG A 221 -30.00 4.90 -21.67
CA ARG A 221 -29.31 4.18 -22.75
C ARG A 221 -27.83 4.55 -22.86
N ASN A 222 -27.38 5.61 -22.19
CA ASN A 222 -26.01 6.08 -22.28
C ASN A 222 -25.14 5.42 -21.19
N SER A 223 -24.38 4.40 -21.60
CA SER A 223 -23.47 3.66 -20.70
C SER A 223 -22.39 4.56 -20.09
N VAL A 224 -21.93 5.59 -20.81
CA VAL A 224 -20.90 6.51 -20.32
C VAL A 224 -21.42 7.34 -19.15
N CYS A 225 -22.61 7.94 -19.31
CA CYS A 225 -23.23 8.72 -18.25
C CYS A 225 -23.65 7.85 -17.05
N HIS A 226 -24.01 6.59 -17.28
CA HIS A 226 -24.25 5.63 -16.21
C HIS A 226 -22.98 5.39 -15.38
N SER A 227 -21.85 5.06 -16.02
CA SER A 227 -20.55 4.91 -15.34
C SER A 227 -20.11 6.19 -14.63
N ALA A 228 -20.30 7.36 -15.25
CA ALA A 228 -19.98 8.64 -14.63
C ALA A 228 -20.79 8.89 -13.34
N THR A 229 -22.07 8.51 -13.33
CA THR A 229 -22.93 8.63 -12.13
C THR A 229 -22.46 7.71 -11.02
N ILE A 230 -22.06 6.47 -11.35
CA ILE A 230 -21.48 5.52 -10.39
C ILE A 230 -20.18 6.06 -9.82
N TYR A 231 -19.27 6.58 -10.65
CA TYR A 231 -18.01 7.15 -10.18
C TYR A 231 -18.22 8.40 -9.33
N ALA A 232 -19.15 9.27 -9.70
CA ALA A 232 -19.51 10.43 -8.88
C ALA A 232 -19.99 9.99 -7.49
N ASN A 233 -20.89 9.01 -7.42
CA ASN A 233 -21.35 8.42 -6.16
C ASN A 233 -20.19 7.80 -5.37
N ALA A 234 -19.35 6.99 -6.02
CA ALA A 234 -18.22 6.32 -5.39
C ALA A 234 -17.22 7.31 -4.78
N ILE A 235 -16.91 8.41 -5.48
CA ILE A 235 -16.00 9.45 -5.01
C ILE A 235 -16.63 10.27 -3.88
N MET A 236 -17.92 10.65 -4.00
CA MET A 236 -18.63 11.39 -2.96
C MET A 236 -18.75 10.62 -1.64
N HIS A 237 -18.79 9.29 -1.72
CA HIS A 237 -18.96 8.40 -0.58
C HIS A 237 -17.70 7.59 -0.23
N ALA A 238 -16.53 7.95 -0.78
CA ALA A 238 -15.30 7.21 -0.59
C ALA A 238 -14.92 7.07 0.90
N GLY A 239 -14.74 5.82 1.36
CA GLY A 239 -14.43 5.53 2.76
C GLY A 239 -15.50 5.93 3.78
N THR A 240 -16.73 6.20 3.34
CA THR A 240 -17.85 6.50 4.27
C THR A 240 -18.65 5.25 4.62
N THR A 241 -18.51 4.14 3.89
CA THR A 241 -19.35 2.93 4.00
C THR A 241 -20.84 3.12 3.75
N VAL A 242 -21.29 4.33 3.41
CA VAL A 242 -22.68 4.66 3.10
C VAL A 242 -22.96 4.35 1.64
N ASP A 243 -23.64 3.24 1.38
CA ASP A 243 -24.02 2.75 0.04
C ASP A 243 -25.54 2.88 -0.25
N THR A 244 -26.25 3.72 0.52
CA THR A 244 -27.71 3.91 0.44
C THR A 244 -28.19 4.24 -0.96
N PHE A 245 -27.48 5.12 -1.68
CA PHE A 245 -27.81 5.44 -3.06
C PHE A 245 -27.81 4.21 -3.97
N LEU A 246 -26.89 3.26 -3.80
CA LEU A 246 -26.84 2.04 -4.62
C LEU A 246 -27.97 1.08 -4.24
N ARG A 247 -28.24 0.93 -2.94
CA ARG A 247 -29.33 0.07 -2.43
C ARG A 247 -30.72 0.54 -2.88
N ASP A 248 -30.96 1.85 -2.87
CA ASP A 248 -32.22 2.45 -3.31
C ASP A 248 -32.44 2.33 -4.84
N ASN A 249 -31.37 2.04 -5.59
CA ASN A 249 -31.36 2.08 -7.05
C ASN A 249 -30.87 0.77 -7.68
N LEU A 250 -31.05 -0.37 -7.01
CA LEU A 250 -30.61 -1.69 -7.49
C LEU A 250 -31.18 -2.04 -8.87
N ASP A 251 -32.46 -1.70 -9.15
CA ASP A 251 -33.08 -1.93 -10.46
C ASP A 251 -32.43 -1.12 -11.59
N TRP A 252 -31.88 0.04 -11.25
CA TRP A 252 -31.14 0.87 -12.19
C TRP A 252 -29.72 0.35 -12.39
N LEU A 253 -29.08 -0.13 -11.32
CA LEU A 253 -27.74 -0.73 -11.35
C LEU A 253 -27.70 -2.07 -12.09
N SER A 254 -28.72 -2.91 -11.91
CA SER A 254 -28.78 -4.27 -12.49
C SER A 254 -28.83 -4.27 -14.03
N ARG A 255 -29.33 -3.17 -14.60
CA ARG A 255 -29.41 -2.90 -16.05
C ARG A 255 -28.07 -2.57 -16.69
N ALA A 256 -27.03 -2.30 -15.90
CA ALA A 256 -25.67 -2.14 -16.43
C ALA A 256 -25.19 -3.43 -17.09
N THR A 257 -24.49 -3.29 -18.22
CA THR A 257 -23.93 -4.42 -18.98
C THR A 257 -22.42 -4.29 -19.13
N ASN A 258 -21.72 -5.42 -19.28
CA ASN A 258 -20.28 -5.50 -19.53
C ASN A 258 -19.44 -4.66 -18.52
N TRP A 259 -18.54 -3.81 -19.01
CA TRP A 259 -17.64 -2.97 -18.21
C TRP A 259 -18.34 -1.94 -17.33
N ALA A 260 -19.58 -1.54 -17.65
CA ALA A 260 -20.37 -0.70 -16.75
C ALA A 260 -20.75 -1.47 -15.48
N LYS A 261 -21.07 -2.76 -15.59
CA LYS A 261 -21.32 -3.64 -14.45
C LYS A 261 -20.05 -3.92 -13.65
N PHE A 262 -18.90 -4.11 -14.33
CA PHE A 262 -17.60 -4.18 -13.66
C PHE A 262 -17.33 -2.93 -12.83
N SER A 263 -17.52 -1.76 -13.42
CA SER A 263 -17.30 -0.46 -12.77
C SER A 263 -18.27 -0.21 -11.61
N ALA A 264 -19.52 -0.66 -11.73
CA ALA A 264 -20.52 -0.62 -10.67
C ALA A 264 -20.05 -1.40 -9.44
N THR A 265 -19.61 -2.64 -9.64
CA THR A 265 -19.13 -3.49 -8.54
C THR A 265 -17.79 -2.98 -7.98
N ALA A 266 -16.88 -2.51 -8.83
CA ALA A 266 -15.63 -1.86 -8.41
C ALA A 266 -15.87 -0.62 -7.54
N GLY A 267 -16.89 0.19 -7.87
CA GLY A 267 -17.26 1.40 -7.14
C GLY A 267 -17.68 1.14 -5.69
N LEU A 268 -18.24 -0.04 -5.38
CA LEU A 268 -18.49 -0.45 -3.99
C LEU A 268 -17.18 -0.51 -3.18
N GLY A 269 -16.09 -0.96 -3.80
CA GLY A 269 -14.77 -0.98 -3.15
C GLY A 269 -14.27 0.40 -2.74
N VAL A 270 -14.57 1.44 -3.51
CA VAL A 270 -14.22 2.83 -3.19
C VAL A 270 -15.04 3.35 -2.01
N ILE A 271 -16.35 3.08 -1.98
CA ILE A 271 -17.25 3.47 -0.90
C ILE A 271 -16.84 2.82 0.43
N HIS A 272 -16.44 1.55 0.37
CA HIS A 272 -16.03 0.75 1.51
C HIS A 272 -14.50 0.73 1.73
N ARG A 273 -13.75 1.68 1.15
CA ARG A 273 -12.30 1.77 1.31
C ARG A 273 -11.92 1.78 2.79
N GLY A 274 -10.97 0.94 3.19
CA GLY A 274 -10.49 0.84 4.56
C GLY A 274 -11.33 -0.05 5.49
N HIS A 275 -12.42 -0.64 5.02
CA HIS A 275 -13.22 -1.57 5.83
C HIS A 275 -12.64 -3.00 5.82
N LEU A 276 -11.48 -3.17 6.45
CA LEU A 276 -10.68 -4.40 6.37
C LEU A 276 -11.40 -5.64 6.93
N GLN A 277 -12.12 -5.51 8.05
CA GLN A 277 -12.71 -6.66 8.75
C GLN A 277 -13.94 -7.26 8.04
N GLN A 278 -14.83 -6.42 7.49
CA GLN A 278 -16.07 -6.90 6.86
C GLN A 278 -16.10 -6.70 5.34
N GLY A 279 -15.03 -6.17 4.73
CA GLY A 279 -14.95 -5.96 3.29
C GLY A 279 -15.22 -7.24 2.49
N ARG A 280 -14.70 -8.39 2.96
CA ARG A 280 -14.97 -9.70 2.35
C ARG A 280 -16.43 -10.13 2.49
N SER A 281 -17.01 -10.00 3.67
CA SER A 281 -18.41 -10.37 3.94
C SER A 281 -19.39 -9.53 3.14
N LEU A 282 -19.10 -8.24 2.96
CA LEU A 282 -19.91 -7.32 2.16
C LEU A 282 -19.86 -7.67 0.67
N MET A 283 -18.69 -8.05 0.16
CA MET A 283 -18.50 -8.39 -1.24
C MET A 283 -18.88 -9.83 -1.58
N ALA A 284 -19.09 -10.71 -0.57
CA ALA A 284 -19.41 -12.13 -0.75
C ALA A 284 -20.53 -12.44 -1.77
N PRO A 285 -21.62 -11.64 -1.88
CA PRO A 285 -22.66 -11.87 -2.89
C PRO A 285 -22.19 -11.65 -4.33
N TYR A 286 -21.11 -10.89 -4.53
CA TYR A 286 -20.58 -10.53 -5.85
C TYR A 286 -19.29 -11.29 -6.20
N LEU A 287 -18.71 -12.03 -5.25
CA LEU A 287 -17.49 -12.81 -5.48
C LEU A 287 -17.78 -14.08 -6.28
N PRO A 288 -16.77 -14.61 -7.01
CA PRO A 288 -16.90 -15.89 -7.69
C PRO A 288 -17.21 -16.98 -6.64
N GLN A 289 -18.42 -17.53 -6.67
CA GLN A 289 -18.77 -18.71 -5.86
C GLN A 289 -18.43 -19.94 -6.70
N GLY A 290 -17.55 -20.80 -6.21
CA GLY A 290 -17.00 -21.97 -6.92
C GLY A 290 -18.02 -23.10 -7.19
N GLY A 291 -19.15 -22.78 -7.82
CA GLY A 291 -20.21 -23.72 -8.18
C GLY A 291 -21.16 -23.17 -9.25
N ALA A 292 -21.58 -24.02 -10.18
CA ALA A 292 -22.38 -23.71 -11.38
C ALA A 292 -23.82 -23.21 -11.14
N ALA A 293 -24.18 -22.78 -9.93
CA ALA A 293 -25.58 -22.49 -9.56
C ALA A 293 -25.81 -21.12 -8.89
N GLY A 294 -24.85 -20.19 -8.92
CA GLY A 294 -25.04 -18.86 -8.30
C GLY A 294 -24.28 -17.69 -8.92
N GLY A 295 -23.59 -17.88 -10.05
CA GLY A 295 -22.64 -16.91 -10.56
C GLY A 295 -23.29 -15.64 -11.13
N GLY A 296 -22.90 -14.48 -10.60
CA GLY A 296 -23.16 -13.19 -11.24
C GLY A 296 -22.49 -13.12 -12.63
N SER A 297 -22.66 -12.02 -13.36
CA SER A 297 -21.91 -11.87 -14.62
C SER A 297 -20.39 -11.85 -14.34
N PRO A 298 -19.53 -12.40 -15.22
CA PRO A 298 -18.07 -12.36 -15.03
C PRO A 298 -17.49 -10.97 -14.78
N TYR A 299 -18.14 -9.93 -15.33
CA TYR A 299 -17.79 -8.53 -15.08
C TYR A 299 -18.05 -8.10 -13.63
N SER A 300 -19.13 -8.56 -13.02
CA SER A 300 -19.42 -8.30 -11.61
C SER A 300 -18.42 -9.04 -10.72
N GLU A 301 -18.11 -10.28 -11.05
CA GLU A 301 -17.15 -11.10 -10.28
C GLU A 301 -15.74 -10.51 -10.35
N GLY A 302 -15.26 -10.16 -11.55
CA GLY A 302 -14.00 -9.45 -11.72
C GLY A 302 -13.99 -8.08 -11.03
N GLY A 303 -15.09 -7.32 -11.13
CA GLY A 303 -15.25 -6.04 -10.44
C GLY A 303 -15.23 -6.19 -8.91
N ALA A 304 -15.72 -7.30 -8.38
CA ALA A 304 -15.69 -7.60 -6.95
C ALA A 304 -14.27 -7.91 -6.45
N LEU A 305 -13.47 -8.65 -7.22
CA LEU A 305 -12.06 -8.89 -6.90
C LEU A 305 -11.25 -7.58 -6.94
N TYR A 306 -11.52 -6.71 -7.92
CA TYR A 306 -10.90 -5.40 -7.97
C TYR A 306 -11.33 -4.50 -6.78
N ALA A 307 -12.62 -4.50 -6.43
CA ALA A 307 -13.13 -3.81 -5.25
C ALA A 307 -12.47 -4.29 -3.95
N LEU A 308 -12.23 -5.59 -3.78
CA LEU A 308 -11.50 -6.10 -2.62
C LEU A 308 -10.08 -5.53 -2.53
N GLY A 309 -9.39 -5.42 -3.67
CA GLY A 309 -8.07 -4.77 -3.73
C GLY A 309 -8.12 -3.29 -3.40
N LEU A 310 -9.15 -2.57 -3.86
CA LEU A 310 -9.36 -1.15 -3.50
C LEU A 310 -9.64 -0.96 -1.99
N ILE A 311 -10.38 -1.89 -1.36
CA ILE A 311 -10.64 -1.86 0.08
C ILE A 311 -9.35 -2.07 0.88
N HIS A 312 -8.49 -2.98 0.42
CA HIS A 312 -7.25 -3.39 1.08
C HIS A 312 -5.99 -2.79 0.45
N ALA A 313 -6.11 -1.65 -0.24
CA ALA A 313 -4.98 -1.00 -0.87
C ALA A 313 -3.88 -0.71 0.18
N ASN A 314 -2.64 -1.12 -0.11
CA ASN A 314 -1.47 -1.10 0.78
C ASN A 314 -1.53 -2.02 2.02
N HIS A 315 -2.69 -2.62 2.32
CA HIS A 315 -2.98 -3.34 3.57
C HIS A 315 -3.48 -4.77 3.28
N GLY A 316 -2.82 -5.46 2.34
CA GLY A 316 -3.34 -6.69 1.77
C GLY A 316 -3.00 -7.99 2.52
N GLU A 317 -2.29 -7.99 3.64
CA GLU A 317 -1.77 -9.23 4.28
C GLU A 317 -2.85 -10.30 4.47
N GLY A 318 -4.08 -9.93 4.86
CA GLY A 318 -5.19 -10.88 5.02
C GLY A 318 -5.91 -11.32 3.75
N ILE A 319 -5.73 -10.63 2.60
CA ILE A 319 -6.49 -10.87 1.36
C ILE A 319 -5.64 -11.35 0.19
N LYS A 320 -4.32 -11.13 0.22
CA LYS A 320 -3.39 -11.53 -0.86
C LYS A 320 -3.58 -12.99 -1.24
N GLN A 321 -3.59 -13.90 -0.27
CA GLN A 321 -3.74 -15.34 -0.55
C GLN A 321 -5.06 -15.65 -1.26
N PHE A 322 -6.17 -15.07 -0.80
CA PHE A 322 -7.47 -15.27 -1.43
C PHE A 322 -7.52 -14.76 -2.88
N LEU A 323 -6.90 -13.61 -3.16
CA LEU A 323 -6.79 -13.07 -4.52
C LEU A 323 -5.89 -13.94 -5.41
N ARG A 324 -4.78 -14.46 -4.86
CA ARG A 324 -3.90 -15.43 -5.56
C ARG A 324 -4.66 -16.71 -5.91
N ASP A 325 -5.39 -17.28 -4.96
CA ASP A 325 -6.19 -18.48 -5.19
C ASP A 325 -7.28 -18.22 -6.23
N SER A 326 -7.93 -17.05 -6.18
CA SER A 326 -8.94 -16.64 -7.17
C SER A 326 -8.35 -16.47 -8.57
N LEU A 327 -7.11 -15.95 -8.68
CA LEU A 327 -6.40 -15.79 -9.95
C LEU A 327 -6.01 -17.14 -10.55
N ARG A 328 -5.52 -18.08 -9.74
CA ARG A 328 -5.13 -19.44 -10.18
C ARG A 328 -6.33 -20.28 -10.62
N ASN A 329 -7.49 -20.08 -10.02
CA ASN A 329 -8.67 -20.91 -10.24
C ASN A 329 -9.56 -20.45 -11.41
N THR A 330 -9.21 -19.36 -12.12
CA THR A 330 -10.02 -18.82 -13.21
C THR A 330 -9.23 -18.63 -14.50
N ASN A 331 -9.88 -18.97 -15.62
CA ASN A 331 -9.36 -18.76 -16.98
C ASN A 331 -10.15 -17.67 -17.73
N VAL A 332 -11.04 -16.96 -17.04
CA VAL A 332 -11.86 -15.92 -17.66
C VAL A 332 -11.12 -14.59 -17.59
N GLU A 333 -10.79 -14.02 -18.75
CA GLU A 333 -9.96 -12.81 -18.90
C GLU A 333 -10.43 -11.63 -18.04
N VAL A 334 -11.75 -11.42 -17.93
CA VAL A 334 -12.35 -10.32 -17.15
C VAL A 334 -12.17 -10.51 -15.65
N ILE A 335 -12.24 -11.76 -15.19
CA ILE A 335 -12.04 -12.10 -13.76
C ILE A 335 -10.54 -11.98 -13.44
N GLN A 336 -9.67 -12.51 -14.32
CA GLN A 336 -8.21 -12.35 -14.21
C GLN A 336 -7.81 -10.87 -14.19
N HIS A 337 -8.41 -10.04 -15.05
CA HIS A 337 -8.18 -8.60 -15.06
C HIS A 337 -8.47 -7.95 -13.70
N GLY A 338 -9.64 -8.25 -13.11
CA GLY A 338 -10.01 -7.76 -11.78
C GLY A 338 -9.11 -8.29 -10.65
N ALA A 339 -8.75 -9.57 -10.70
CA ALA A 339 -7.85 -10.18 -9.72
C ALA A 339 -6.43 -9.64 -9.80
N CYS A 340 -5.86 -9.46 -11.00
CA CYS A 340 -4.52 -8.87 -11.19
C CYS A 340 -4.47 -7.45 -10.63
N LEU A 341 -5.43 -6.59 -10.99
CA LEU A 341 -5.49 -5.22 -10.46
C LEU A 341 -5.69 -5.22 -8.93
N GLY A 342 -6.59 -6.07 -8.43
CA GLY A 342 -6.86 -6.16 -7.00
C GLY A 342 -5.65 -6.64 -6.20
N LEU A 343 -4.93 -7.63 -6.72
CA LEU A 343 -3.71 -8.18 -6.12
C LEU A 343 -2.56 -7.16 -6.14
N GLY A 344 -2.40 -6.42 -7.25
CA GLY A 344 -1.40 -5.36 -7.36
C GLY A 344 -1.63 -4.22 -6.37
N LEU A 345 -2.89 -3.82 -6.14
CA LEU A 345 -3.24 -2.82 -5.12
C LEU A 345 -3.04 -3.35 -3.69
N ALA A 346 -3.41 -4.60 -3.42
CA ALA A 346 -3.25 -5.23 -2.12
C ALA A 346 -1.77 -5.46 -1.75
N ALA A 347 -0.91 -5.65 -2.76
CA ALA A 347 0.52 -5.86 -2.62
C ALA A 347 1.36 -4.65 -3.08
N LEU A 348 0.80 -3.45 -3.06
CA LEU A 348 1.49 -2.24 -3.51
C LEU A 348 2.82 -2.06 -2.78
N GLY A 349 3.92 -1.99 -3.53
CA GLY A 349 5.27 -1.74 -3.01
C GLY A 349 5.81 -2.80 -2.05
N THR A 350 5.21 -3.99 -1.96
CA THR A 350 5.75 -5.04 -1.08
C THR A 350 6.95 -5.76 -1.68
N ALA A 351 7.21 -5.57 -2.99
CA ALA A 351 8.29 -6.24 -3.72
C ALA A 351 8.27 -7.78 -3.56
N ASP A 352 7.07 -8.38 -3.50
CA ASP A 352 6.90 -9.82 -3.30
C ASP A 352 7.09 -10.58 -4.62
N GLU A 353 8.17 -11.34 -4.71
CA GLU A 353 8.56 -12.07 -5.91
C GLU A 353 7.58 -13.19 -6.28
N ASP A 354 6.97 -13.83 -5.29
CA ASP A 354 6.04 -14.93 -5.55
C ASP A 354 4.76 -14.43 -6.21
N ILE A 355 4.29 -13.23 -5.85
CA ILE A 355 3.16 -12.57 -6.49
C ILE A 355 3.54 -12.11 -7.90
N TYR A 356 4.76 -11.60 -8.07
CA TYR A 356 5.24 -11.16 -9.38
C TYR A 356 5.22 -12.31 -10.40
N ASP A 357 5.74 -13.48 -10.03
CA ASP A 357 5.83 -14.64 -10.92
C ASP A 357 4.44 -15.20 -11.30
N GLU A 358 3.46 -15.12 -10.39
CA GLU A 358 2.08 -15.46 -10.71
C GLU A 358 1.44 -14.49 -11.70
N VAL A 359 1.58 -13.18 -11.48
CA VAL A 359 1.04 -12.17 -12.39
C VAL A 359 1.73 -12.25 -13.76
N LYS A 360 3.03 -12.52 -13.78
CA LYS A 360 3.80 -12.79 -14.99
C LYS A 360 3.29 -14.01 -15.76
N THR A 361 2.88 -15.07 -15.07
CA THR A 361 2.26 -16.23 -15.71
C THR A 361 0.98 -15.83 -16.46
N VAL A 362 0.18 -14.92 -15.90
CA VAL A 362 -1.02 -14.38 -16.56
C VAL A 362 -0.65 -13.49 -17.75
N LEU A 363 0.40 -12.66 -17.64
CA LEU A 363 0.90 -11.84 -18.73
C LEU A 363 1.28 -12.70 -19.96
N TYR A 364 1.95 -13.83 -19.73
CA TYR A 364 2.37 -14.78 -20.77
C TYR A 364 1.23 -15.60 -21.39
N THR A 365 0.01 -15.50 -20.88
CA THR A 365 -1.16 -16.03 -21.61
C THR A 365 -1.49 -15.20 -22.86
N ASP A 366 -0.86 -14.03 -23.01
CA ASP A 366 -1.01 -13.08 -24.12
C ASP A 366 -2.47 -12.66 -24.38
N SER A 367 -3.31 -12.69 -23.34
CA SER A 367 -4.66 -12.14 -23.39
C SER A 367 -4.61 -10.61 -23.29
N ALA A 368 -5.16 -9.91 -24.28
CA ALA A 368 -5.11 -8.45 -24.32
C ALA A 368 -5.75 -7.75 -23.11
N VAL A 369 -6.81 -8.33 -22.51
CA VAL A 369 -7.51 -7.72 -21.36
C VAL A 369 -6.83 -8.05 -20.04
N ALA A 370 -6.48 -9.32 -19.82
CA ALA A 370 -5.80 -9.74 -18.59
C ALA A 370 -4.36 -9.21 -18.54
N GLY A 371 -3.65 -9.19 -19.67
CA GLY A 371 -2.27 -8.72 -19.78
C GLY A 371 -2.10 -7.23 -19.49
N GLU A 372 -3.07 -6.37 -19.84
CA GLU A 372 -3.05 -4.94 -19.46
C GLU A 372 -3.07 -4.78 -17.93
N ALA A 373 -3.95 -5.51 -17.24
CA ALA A 373 -4.02 -5.52 -15.78
C ALA A 373 -2.77 -6.15 -15.14
N ALA A 374 -2.23 -7.21 -15.75
CA ALA A 374 -1.02 -7.86 -15.26
C ALA A 374 0.18 -6.90 -15.31
N GLY A 375 0.39 -6.18 -16.43
CA GLY A 375 1.47 -5.21 -16.55
C GLY A 375 1.37 -4.07 -15.52
N ILE A 376 0.17 -3.54 -15.28
CA ILE A 376 -0.07 -2.53 -14.23
C ILE A 376 0.20 -3.11 -12.84
N SER A 377 -0.30 -4.31 -12.57
CA SER A 377 -0.14 -5.00 -11.28
C SER A 377 1.33 -5.28 -10.93
N MET A 378 2.13 -5.73 -11.90
CA MET A 378 3.57 -5.92 -11.76
C MET A 378 4.27 -4.61 -11.38
N GLY A 379 3.89 -3.49 -12.00
CA GLY A 379 4.43 -2.17 -11.67
C GLY A 379 4.01 -1.65 -10.29
N LEU A 380 2.76 -1.87 -9.89
CA LEU A 380 2.26 -1.53 -8.55
C LEU A 380 3.01 -2.31 -7.46
N LEU A 381 3.21 -3.61 -7.67
CA LEU A 381 3.94 -4.49 -6.75
C LEU A 381 5.42 -4.06 -6.59
N MET A 382 6.04 -3.64 -7.69
CA MET A 382 7.47 -3.25 -7.78
C MET A 382 7.69 -1.73 -7.72
N VAL A 383 6.71 -0.95 -7.25
CA VAL A 383 6.78 0.51 -7.27
C VAL A 383 8.03 1.01 -6.53
N GLY A 384 8.81 1.85 -7.20
CA GLY A 384 10.00 2.46 -6.64
C GLY A 384 11.11 1.49 -6.26
N THR A 385 11.18 0.25 -6.73
CA THR A 385 12.33 -0.66 -6.47
C THR A 385 13.50 -0.45 -7.44
N ALA A 386 13.24 0.05 -8.66
CA ALA A 386 14.19 0.05 -9.78
C ALA A 386 14.83 -1.31 -10.07
N SER A 387 14.09 -2.40 -9.87
CA SER A 387 14.57 -3.76 -10.13
C SER A 387 14.82 -4.03 -11.62
N GLU A 388 15.76 -4.94 -11.92
CA GLU A 388 16.04 -5.43 -13.29
C GLU A 388 14.80 -6.06 -13.95
N LYS A 389 13.79 -6.43 -13.15
CA LYS A 389 12.47 -6.88 -13.60
C LYS A 389 11.77 -5.89 -14.54
N ALA A 390 12.09 -4.60 -14.45
CA ALA A 390 11.57 -3.59 -15.38
C ALA A 390 12.09 -3.79 -16.81
N SER A 391 13.35 -4.22 -16.96
CA SER A 391 13.94 -4.56 -18.27
C SER A 391 13.28 -5.80 -18.88
N GLU A 392 12.88 -6.76 -18.04
CA GLU A 392 12.13 -7.94 -18.48
C GLU A 392 10.74 -7.56 -19.01
N MET A 393 10.04 -6.67 -18.32
CA MET A 393 8.76 -6.13 -18.77
C MET A 393 8.90 -5.38 -20.10
N LEU A 394 9.99 -4.62 -20.27
CA LEU A 394 10.28 -3.91 -21.52
C LEU A 394 10.56 -4.88 -22.67
N ALA A 395 11.32 -5.95 -22.42
CA ALA A 395 11.58 -6.98 -23.41
C ALA A 395 10.27 -7.63 -23.91
N TYR A 396 9.37 -8.00 -22.99
CA TYR A 396 8.08 -8.58 -23.37
C TYR A 396 7.18 -7.58 -24.11
N ALA A 397 7.25 -6.29 -23.77
CA ALA A 397 6.52 -5.24 -24.48
C ALA A 397 6.92 -5.13 -25.97
N HIS A 398 8.16 -5.47 -26.33
CA HIS A 398 8.60 -5.53 -27.73
C HIS A 398 8.17 -6.80 -28.47
N GLU A 399 7.87 -7.89 -27.74
CA GLU A 399 7.50 -9.18 -28.34
C GLU A 399 6.01 -9.26 -28.66
N THR A 400 5.16 -8.75 -27.78
CA THR A 400 3.70 -8.80 -27.96
C THR A 400 3.21 -7.86 -29.06
N GLN A 401 2.10 -8.22 -29.70
CA GLN A 401 1.42 -7.39 -30.71
C GLN A 401 0.20 -6.66 -30.12
N HIS A 402 -0.12 -6.89 -28.85
CA HIS A 402 -1.31 -6.34 -28.22
C HIS A 402 -1.02 -4.98 -27.57
N GLU A 403 -1.51 -3.90 -28.20
CA GLU A 403 -1.37 -2.52 -27.69
C GLU A 403 -1.79 -2.34 -26.22
N LYS A 404 -2.81 -3.08 -25.77
CA LYS A 404 -3.28 -3.04 -24.38
C LYS A 404 -2.22 -3.56 -23.40
N ILE A 405 -1.53 -4.64 -23.78
CA ILE A 405 -0.45 -5.22 -22.98
C ILE A 405 0.73 -4.24 -22.95
N ILE A 406 1.12 -3.72 -24.11
CA ILE A 406 2.19 -2.72 -24.23
C ILE A 406 1.88 -1.50 -23.35
N ARG A 407 0.64 -1.00 -23.37
CA ARG A 407 0.22 0.13 -22.52
C ARG A 407 0.28 -0.20 -21.03
N GLY A 408 -0.20 -1.38 -20.63
CA GLY A 408 -0.14 -1.85 -19.24
C GLY A 408 1.29 -1.97 -18.73
N LEU A 409 2.19 -2.53 -19.55
CA LEU A 409 3.62 -2.64 -19.24
C LEU A 409 4.32 -1.29 -19.24
N ALA A 410 4.02 -0.41 -20.19
CA ALA A 410 4.59 0.93 -20.27
C ALA A 410 4.30 1.74 -18.98
N LEU A 411 3.07 1.68 -18.48
CA LEU A 411 2.72 2.27 -17.17
C LEU A 411 3.35 1.50 -16.00
N GLY A 412 3.35 0.16 -16.06
CA GLY A 412 3.96 -0.67 -15.03
C GLY A 412 5.44 -0.38 -14.82
N ILE A 413 6.21 -0.31 -15.91
CA ILE A 413 7.63 0.07 -15.93
C ILE A 413 7.81 1.48 -15.34
N ALA A 414 6.97 2.44 -15.74
CA ALA A 414 7.02 3.80 -15.19
C ALA A 414 6.83 3.85 -13.66
N LEU A 415 5.99 2.99 -13.08
CA LEU A 415 5.81 2.88 -11.63
C LEU A 415 7.06 2.34 -10.92
N THR A 416 7.81 1.41 -11.54
CA THR A 416 9.00 0.82 -10.92
C THR A 416 10.11 1.84 -10.63
N VAL A 417 10.18 2.93 -11.40
CA VAL A 417 11.19 3.98 -11.27
C VAL A 417 10.79 5.15 -10.37
N TYR A 418 9.67 5.04 -9.65
CA TYR A 418 9.17 6.09 -8.77
C TYR A 418 10.23 6.56 -7.75
N GLY A 419 10.55 7.87 -7.78
CA GLY A 419 11.50 8.50 -6.84
C GLY A 419 12.96 8.09 -7.00
N ARG A 420 13.33 7.44 -8.11
CA ARG A 420 14.69 6.92 -8.32
C ARG A 420 15.67 7.93 -8.93
N GLU A 421 15.17 9.07 -9.42
CA GLU A 421 15.95 10.16 -10.01
C GLU A 421 16.95 9.63 -11.07
N GLU A 422 18.25 9.95 -10.93
CA GLU A 422 19.30 9.62 -11.92
C GLU A 422 19.48 8.11 -12.16
N GLU A 423 19.10 7.24 -11.21
CA GLU A 423 19.16 5.77 -11.38
C GLU A 423 18.25 5.27 -12.50
N ALA A 424 17.17 6.01 -12.80
CA ALA A 424 16.18 5.65 -13.81
C ALA A 424 16.52 6.15 -15.22
N ASP A 425 17.53 7.01 -15.37
CA ASP A 425 17.81 7.71 -16.64
C ASP A 425 18.06 6.74 -17.80
N THR A 426 18.72 5.62 -17.55
CA THR A 426 19.01 4.62 -18.58
C THR A 426 17.75 3.99 -19.15
N LEU A 427 16.80 3.60 -18.28
CA LEU A 427 15.53 3.02 -18.68
C LEU A 427 14.62 4.06 -19.35
N ILE A 428 14.61 5.29 -18.84
CA ILE A 428 13.86 6.40 -19.44
C ILE A 428 14.39 6.69 -20.85
N GLU A 429 15.70 6.75 -21.04
CA GLU A 429 16.30 6.96 -22.37
C GLU A 429 15.92 5.84 -23.35
N GLN A 430 15.92 4.58 -22.90
CA GLN A 430 15.47 3.44 -23.72
C GLN A 430 14.00 3.60 -24.14
N MET A 431 13.10 3.87 -23.20
CA MET A 431 11.67 4.01 -23.49
C MET A 431 11.36 5.22 -24.38
N THR A 432 12.05 6.35 -24.16
CA THR A 432 11.76 7.60 -24.88
C THR A 432 12.35 7.65 -26.30
N GLN A 433 13.35 6.83 -26.59
CA GLN A 433 13.91 6.67 -27.94
C GLN A 433 13.27 5.52 -28.72
N ASP A 434 12.30 4.83 -28.12
CA ASP A 434 11.67 3.68 -28.75
C ASP A 434 10.87 4.05 -30.02
N GLN A 435 10.75 3.10 -30.94
CA GLN A 435 9.96 3.27 -32.17
C GLN A 435 8.46 3.29 -31.86
N ASP A 436 7.99 2.51 -30.88
CA ASP A 436 6.60 2.45 -30.48
C ASP A 436 6.18 3.71 -29.69
N PRO A 437 5.19 4.48 -30.18
CA PRO A 437 4.65 5.62 -29.44
C PRO A 437 4.11 5.28 -28.05
N ILE A 438 3.60 4.08 -27.81
CA ILE A 438 3.05 3.66 -26.50
C ILE A 438 4.17 3.53 -25.46
N LEU A 439 5.35 3.06 -25.87
CA LEU A 439 6.51 2.97 -24.99
C LEU A 439 7.10 4.36 -24.73
N ARG A 440 7.17 5.23 -25.75
CA ARG A 440 7.55 6.64 -25.53
C ARG A 440 6.59 7.37 -24.58
N TYR A 441 5.29 7.09 -24.71
CA TYR A 441 4.25 7.57 -23.78
C TYR A 441 4.51 7.09 -22.34
N GLY A 442 4.85 5.81 -22.14
CA GLY A 442 5.29 5.30 -20.84
C GLY A 442 6.56 5.96 -20.33
N GLY A 443 7.51 6.28 -21.22
CA GLY A 443 8.74 7.01 -20.91
C GLY A 443 8.48 8.41 -20.34
N MET A 444 7.42 9.10 -20.79
CA MET A 444 7.02 10.39 -20.21
C MET A 444 6.53 10.23 -18.77
N TYR A 445 5.75 9.19 -18.47
CA TYR A 445 5.35 8.88 -17.09
C TYR A 445 6.54 8.45 -16.24
N ALA A 446 7.45 7.63 -16.77
CA ALA A 446 8.66 7.20 -16.08
C ALA A 446 9.52 8.41 -15.67
N LEU A 447 9.70 9.37 -16.58
CA LEU A 447 10.40 10.62 -16.32
C LEU A 447 9.70 11.47 -15.24
N ALA A 448 8.37 11.58 -15.30
CA ALA A 448 7.59 12.32 -14.30
C ALA A 448 7.65 11.67 -12.90
N LEU A 449 7.53 10.34 -12.82
CA LEU A 449 7.52 9.59 -11.56
C LEU A 449 8.92 9.51 -10.94
N ALA A 450 9.98 9.37 -11.75
CA ALA A 450 11.36 9.34 -11.27
C ALA A 450 11.79 10.67 -10.64
N TYR A 451 11.37 11.80 -11.22
CA TYR A 451 11.77 13.14 -10.81
C TYR A 451 10.71 13.91 -10.01
N ARG A 452 9.68 13.23 -9.48
CA ARG A 452 8.61 13.85 -8.67
C ARG A 452 9.19 14.74 -7.58
N GLY A 453 8.79 16.02 -7.57
CA GLY A 453 9.16 16.97 -6.51
C GLY A 453 10.59 17.50 -6.56
N THR A 454 11.39 17.15 -7.57
CA THR A 454 12.83 17.52 -7.64
C THR A 454 13.12 18.82 -8.39
N ALA A 455 12.12 19.41 -9.07
CA ALA A 455 12.24 20.60 -9.91
C ALA A 455 13.46 20.57 -10.87
N ASN A 456 13.86 19.37 -11.33
CA ASN A 456 15.07 19.18 -12.10
C ASN A 456 14.91 19.74 -13.53
N ASN A 457 15.78 20.70 -13.89
CA ASN A 457 15.78 21.34 -15.20
C ASN A 457 16.05 20.36 -16.37
N LYS A 458 16.80 19.27 -16.15
CA LYS A 458 17.07 18.25 -17.18
C LYS A 458 15.76 17.58 -17.60
N ALA A 459 14.98 17.10 -16.63
CA ALA A 459 13.71 16.43 -16.86
C ALA A 459 12.69 17.38 -17.51
N ILE A 460 12.55 18.61 -17.01
CA ILE A 460 11.64 19.62 -17.57
C ILE A 460 11.99 19.91 -19.04
N ARG A 461 13.27 20.10 -19.36
CA ARG A 461 13.71 20.35 -20.74
C ARG A 461 13.37 19.19 -21.66
N GLN A 462 13.52 17.95 -21.19
CA GLN A 462 13.22 16.76 -21.98
C GLN A 462 11.71 16.63 -22.23
N LEU A 463 10.87 16.80 -21.21
CA LEU A 463 9.40 16.79 -21.36
C LEU A 463 8.95 17.86 -22.38
N LEU A 464 9.42 19.10 -22.22
CA LEU A 464 9.08 20.19 -23.14
C LEU A 464 9.52 19.92 -24.59
N HIS A 465 10.64 19.22 -24.76
CA HIS A 465 11.09 18.81 -26.09
C HIS A 465 10.08 17.84 -26.71
N PHE A 466 9.75 16.74 -26.03
CA PHE A 466 8.79 15.74 -26.53
C PHE A 466 7.39 16.30 -26.76
N ALA A 467 6.91 17.24 -25.92
CA ALA A 467 5.63 17.92 -26.10
C ALA A 467 5.49 18.64 -27.46
N VAL A 468 6.62 19.10 -28.01
CA VAL A 468 6.67 19.85 -29.27
C VAL A 468 7.12 18.98 -30.44
N SER A 469 8.12 18.12 -30.23
CA SER A 469 8.84 17.45 -31.31
C SER A 469 8.32 16.06 -31.67
N ASP A 470 7.65 15.35 -30.75
CA ASP A 470 7.14 14.00 -31.07
C ASP A 470 6.03 14.07 -32.12
N VAL A 471 5.90 13.03 -32.93
CA VAL A 471 4.87 12.94 -33.98
C VAL A 471 3.54 12.42 -33.45
N SER A 472 3.54 11.73 -32.31
CA SER A 472 2.34 11.17 -31.68
C SER A 472 1.68 12.18 -30.75
N ASP A 473 0.41 12.48 -31.00
CA ASP A 473 -0.37 13.38 -30.14
C ASP A 473 -0.56 12.83 -28.72
N ASP A 474 -0.57 11.51 -28.53
CA ASP A 474 -0.68 10.91 -27.20
C ASP A 474 0.61 11.10 -26.38
N VAL A 475 1.78 10.99 -27.01
CA VAL A 475 3.06 11.29 -26.35
C VAL A 475 3.13 12.78 -26.00
N ARG A 476 2.73 13.65 -26.95
CA ARG A 476 2.71 15.10 -26.74
C ARG A 476 1.73 15.57 -25.67
N ARG A 477 0.61 14.86 -25.48
CA ARG A 477 -0.37 15.15 -24.43
C ARG A 477 0.13 14.74 -23.05
N THR A 478 0.92 13.68 -22.99
CA THR A 478 1.46 13.14 -21.73
C THR A 478 2.71 13.87 -21.27
N ALA A 479 3.54 14.34 -22.22
CA ALA A 479 4.68 15.22 -21.97
C ALA A 479 4.23 16.63 -21.55
#